data_AF-A0A4P6G2Y3-F1
#
_entry.id   AF-A0A4P6G2Y3-F1
#
_cell.length_a   1.000
_cell.length_b   1.000
_cell.length_c   1.000
_cell.angle_alpha   90.00
_cell.angle_beta   90.00
_cell.angle_gamma   90.00
#
_symmetry.space_group_name_H-M   'P 1'
#
loop_
_entity.id
_entity.type
_entity.pdbx_description
1 polymer ?
#
loop_
_entity_poly.entity_id
_entity_poly.type
_entity_poly.pdbx_seq_one_letter_code
_entity_poly.pdbx_strand_id
1 'polypeptide(L)'
;MSQAALVNPSLLTWSRERAGLSTEQVARKLPVKRDRVQEWEAGETKPTFLQAQKWASVAHIPFGFLFLQKPPVEELPLPDLRTVGGLAPQRPSLELLDTVRDSIRKQDWYLEYLQHQEHQPLAFVGRFNSRSRVAEVVDDIRRTLGVNPDAARMDYDRYSRALIEAVEAAGILVMRSGIALGNTHRKLEVSEFRGFAISNTYAPVVFINSSDAPTARLFTLLHELAHIWIGSSGVSDGYTANGRDEERFCNAVAGEFLAPETQFRALWSADVNWEENLAPLATRFHISKLAIGRRALDLGYVSQAQYSAYYRMILKAFQDGKGGAGDYYRNATAKNSPRLSKAVLTEAISGRMLLREAGNLLGVQPAKLRTLASKITE
;
A
#
# COMPACT_ATOMS: atom_id res chain seq x y z
N MET A 1 -2.91 8.98 45.59
CA MET A 1 -2.33 10.13 44.87
C MET A 1 -1.81 9.64 43.53
N SER A 2 -2.23 10.23 42.40
CA SER A 2 -1.70 9.86 41.10
C SER A 2 -0.29 10.43 40.94
N GLN A 3 0.70 9.57 40.71
CA GLN A 3 2.09 9.97 40.55
C GLN A 3 2.24 10.79 39.26
N ALA A 4 2.92 11.93 39.34
CA ALA A 4 3.26 12.74 38.17
C ALA A 4 4.29 12.01 37.30
N ALA A 5 4.11 12.08 35.97
CA ALA A 5 5.06 11.54 35.02
C ALA A 5 6.12 12.60 34.71
N LEU A 6 7.40 12.24 34.82
CA LEU A 6 8.54 13.11 34.47
C LEU A 6 8.81 13.05 32.97
N VAL A 7 7.79 13.36 32.17
CA VAL A 7 7.87 13.39 30.71
C VAL A 7 8.57 14.67 30.24
N ASN A 8 9.20 14.59 29.07
CA ASN A 8 9.81 15.73 28.40
C ASN A 8 8.73 16.52 27.64
N PRO A 9 8.48 17.81 27.97
CA PRO A 9 7.47 18.63 27.31
C PRO A 9 7.65 18.72 25.80
N SER A 10 8.90 18.80 25.33
CA SER A 10 9.19 18.83 23.88
C SER A 10 8.75 17.56 23.15
N LEU A 11 8.73 16.40 23.83
CA LEU A 11 8.26 15.13 23.27
C LEU A 11 6.72 15.06 23.26
N LEU A 12 6.03 15.77 24.16
CA LEU A 12 4.58 15.94 24.08
C LEU A 12 4.22 16.72 22.82
N THR A 13 4.82 17.90 22.63
CA THR A 13 4.61 18.73 21.43
C THR A 13 4.95 17.97 20.15
N TRP A 14 6.15 17.37 20.10
CA TRP A 14 6.59 16.58 18.95
C TRP A 14 5.62 15.44 18.63
N SER A 15 5.22 14.63 19.62
CA SER A 15 4.36 13.47 19.38
C SER A 15 2.95 13.87 18.93
N ARG A 16 2.41 14.98 19.45
CA ARG A 16 1.13 15.54 19.00
C ARG A 16 1.20 16.01 17.55
N GLU A 17 2.20 16.82 17.21
CA GLU A 17 2.37 17.36 15.85
C GLU A 17 2.66 16.25 14.84
N ARG A 18 3.50 15.28 15.22
CA ARG A 18 3.78 14.07 14.45
C ARG A 18 2.51 13.27 14.14
N ALA A 19 1.56 13.21 15.09
CA ALA A 19 0.26 12.57 14.90
C ALA A 19 -0.78 13.45 14.17
N GLY A 20 -0.41 14.66 13.73
CA GLY A 20 -1.31 15.61 13.08
C GLY A 20 -2.45 16.10 13.98
N LEU A 21 -2.26 16.03 15.31
CA LEU A 21 -3.32 16.34 16.27
C LEU A 21 -3.28 17.81 16.72
N SER A 22 -4.45 18.44 16.79
CA SER A 22 -4.61 19.72 17.48
C SER A 22 -4.63 19.54 18.99
N THR A 23 -4.31 20.61 19.73
CA THR A 23 -4.38 20.59 21.21
C THR A 23 -5.80 20.26 21.71
N GLU A 24 -6.84 20.72 21.01
CA GLU A 24 -8.24 20.41 21.30
C GLU A 24 -8.58 18.93 21.07
N GLN A 25 -8.05 18.32 20.02
CA GLN A 25 -8.25 16.90 19.74
C GLN A 25 -7.63 16.03 20.83
N VAL A 26 -6.42 16.38 21.29
CA VAL A 26 -5.75 15.69 22.42
C VAL A 26 -6.56 15.89 23.70
N ALA A 27 -6.94 17.12 24.02
CA ALA A 27 -7.72 17.45 25.21
C ALA A 27 -9.03 16.65 25.29
N ARG A 28 -9.77 16.54 24.18
CA ARG A 28 -11.00 15.74 24.08
C ARG A 28 -10.75 14.25 24.27
N LYS A 29 -9.65 13.70 23.72
CA LYS A 29 -9.29 12.29 23.88
C LYS A 29 -8.81 11.96 25.30
N LEU A 30 -8.18 12.91 26.01
CA LEU A 30 -7.66 12.77 27.38
C LEU A 30 -8.63 13.22 28.49
N PRO A 31 -9.92 13.42 28.17
CA PRO A 31 -10.86 14.31 28.88
C PRO A 31 -10.23 15.36 29.81
N VAL A 32 -9.46 16.29 29.24
CA VAL A 32 -8.90 17.45 29.96
C VAL A 32 -9.25 18.76 29.24
N LYS A 33 -9.03 19.90 29.89
CA LYS A 33 -9.13 21.22 29.25
C LYS A 33 -7.98 21.41 28.24
N ARG A 34 -8.23 22.17 27.17
CA ARG A 34 -7.20 22.55 26.18
C ARG A 34 -6.00 23.21 26.86
N ASP A 35 -6.24 24.15 27.76
CA ASP A 35 -5.18 24.89 28.46
C ASP A 35 -4.25 23.95 29.21
N ARG A 36 -4.79 22.86 29.78
CA ARG A 36 -4.00 21.83 30.45
C ARG A 36 -2.99 21.15 29.53
N VAL A 37 -3.37 20.92 28.27
CA VAL A 37 -2.49 20.34 27.25
C VAL A 37 -1.35 21.31 26.93
N GLN A 38 -1.67 22.60 26.81
CA GLN A 38 -0.68 23.65 26.56
C GLN A 38 0.29 23.83 27.74
N GLU A 39 -0.22 23.83 28.98
CA GLU A 39 0.60 23.84 30.20
C GLU A 39 1.58 22.65 30.25
N TRP A 40 1.14 21.46 29.82
CA TRP A 40 2.01 20.27 29.77
C TRP A 40 3.09 20.39 28.70
N GLU A 41 2.74 20.89 27.51
CA GLU A 41 3.70 21.12 26.41
C GLU A 41 4.69 22.25 26.72
N ALA A 42 4.28 23.25 27.51
CA ALA A 42 5.14 24.31 28.03
C ALA A 42 6.01 23.86 29.23
N GLY A 43 5.70 22.71 29.83
CA GLY A 43 6.40 22.19 31.01
C GLY A 43 6.02 22.87 32.33
N GLU A 44 4.97 23.68 32.34
CA GLU A 44 4.45 24.40 33.52
C GLU A 44 3.83 23.44 34.52
N THR A 45 3.11 22.43 34.01
CA THR A 45 2.56 21.34 34.83
C THR A 45 2.86 19.99 34.20
N LYS A 46 2.69 18.91 34.97
CA LYS A 46 3.01 17.55 34.51
C LYS A 46 1.75 16.70 34.42
N PRO A 47 1.59 15.88 33.37
CA PRO A 47 0.55 14.87 33.35
C PRO A 47 0.82 13.81 34.42
N THR A 48 -0.24 13.17 34.90
CA THR A 48 -0.11 11.94 35.69
C THR A 48 0.42 10.79 34.83
N PHE A 49 0.96 9.75 35.45
CA PHE A 49 1.43 8.56 34.76
C PHE A 49 0.38 7.91 33.83
N LEU A 50 -0.88 7.87 34.26
CA LEU A 50 -2.00 7.37 33.43
C LEU A 50 -2.33 8.32 32.27
N GLN A 51 -2.30 9.64 32.49
CA GLN A 51 -2.50 10.62 31.42
C GLN A 51 -1.38 10.56 30.39
N ALA A 52 -0.13 10.38 30.81
CA ALA A 52 1.01 10.22 29.92
C ALA A 52 0.95 8.91 29.11
N GLN A 53 0.54 7.79 29.71
CA GLN A 53 0.27 6.55 28.97
C GLN A 53 -0.85 6.73 27.94
N LYS A 54 -1.93 7.40 28.33
CA LYS A 54 -3.04 7.70 27.41
C LYS A 54 -2.61 8.64 26.29
N TRP A 55 -1.77 9.64 26.58
CA TRP A 55 -1.16 10.51 25.59
C TRP A 55 -0.36 9.70 24.56
N ALA A 56 0.54 8.83 25.03
CA ALA A 56 1.35 8.00 24.14
C ALA A 56 0.50 7.12 23.22
N SER A 57 -0.58 6.53 23.75
CA SER A 57 -1.55 5.78 22.94
C SER A 57 -2.29 6.64 21.91
N VAL A 58 -2.63 7.89 22.25
CA VAL A 58 -3.32 8.84 21.36
C VAL A 58 -2.40 9.36 20.27
N ALA A 59 -1.12 9.59 20.60
CA ALA A 59 -0.09 10.08 19.70
C ALA A 59 0.64 8.96 18.94
N HIS A 60 0.22 7.70 19.13
CA HIS A 60 0.78 6.52 18.47
C HIS A 60 2.31 6.39 18.62
N ILE A 61 2.79 6.54 19.85
CA ILE A 61 4.21 6.34 20.21
C ILE A 61 4.35 5.36 21.38
N PRO A 62 5.47 4.63 21.49
CA PRO A 62 5.80 3.90 22.70
C PRO A 62 5.82 4.85 23.90
N PHE A 63 5.26 4.42 25.04
CA PHE A 63 5.20 5.25 26.24
C PHE A 63 6.59 5.77 26.67
N GLY A 64 7.63 4.96 26.50
CA GLY A 64 9.02 5.33 26.79
C GLY A 64 9.54 6.52 25.97
N PHE A 65 8.97 6.81 24.80
CA PHE A 65 9.42 7.94 23.97
C PHE A 65 9.18 9.28 24.65
N LEU A 66 8.18 9.39 25.53
CA LEU A 66 7.90 10.60 26.29
C LEU A 66 9.02 10.98 27.27
N PHE A 67 9.98 10.08 27.51
CA PHE A 67 11.11 10.28 28.43
C PHE A 67 12.45 10.47 27.72
N LEU A 68 12.46 10.48 26.38
CA LEU A 68 13.68 10.71 25.60
C LEU A 68 14.14 12.16 25.76
N GLN A 69 15.46 12.36 25.66
CA GLN A 69 16.04 13.71 25.68
C GLN A 69 15.68 14.53 24.45
N LYS A 70 15.60 13.87 23.29
CA LYS A 70 15.26 14.48 22.00
C LYS A 70 14.30 13.58 21.23
N PRO A 71 13.44 14.15 20.36
CA PRO A 71 12.64 13.38 19.44
C PRO A 71 13.47 12.39 18.62
N PRO A 72 13.02 11.13 18.47
CA PRO A 72 13.67 10.19 17.58
C PRO A 72 13.53 10.65 16.12
N VAL A 73 14.53 10.33 15.31
CA VAL A 73 14.45 10.51 13.86
C VAL A 73 13.66 9.33 13.30
N GLU A 74 12.59 9.61 12.57
CA GLU A 74 11.77 8.60 11.92
C GLU A 74 11.96 8.67 10.42
N GLU A 75 12.58 7.64 9.88
CA GLU A 75 12.81 7.50 8.45
C GLU A 75 11.87 6.44 7.89
N LEU A 76 11.48 6.63 6.64
CA LEU A 76 10.79 5.60 5.87
C LEU A 76 11.79 4.47 5.61
N PRO A 77 11.49 3.22 5.99
CA PRO A 77 12.45 2.11 5.87
C PRO A 77 12.60 1.60 4.43
N LEU A 78 11.92 2.22 3.47
CA LEU A 78 12.04 1.99 2.04
C LEU A 78 12.42 3.31 1.35
N PRO A 79 13.12 3.26 0.20
CA PRO A 79 13.34 4.43 -0.62
C PRO A 79 12.01 5.16 -0.91
N ASP A 80 11.98 6.47 -0.64
CA ASP A 80 10.81 7.29 -0.90
C ASP A 80 10.86 7.76 -2.37
N LEU A 81 10.10 7.08 -3.25
CA LEU A 81 10.04 7.39 -4.69
C LEU A 81 8.91 8.36 -5.04
N ARG A 82 8.08 8.73 -4.05
CA ARG A 82 6.95 9.66 -4.21
C ARG A 82 7.44 11.03 -4.64
N THR A 83 6.70 11.70 -5.53
CA THR A 83 6.93 13.10 -5.87
C THR A 83 5.62 13.88 -5.84
N VAL A 84 5.41 14.69 -4.80
CA VAL A 84 4.16 15.44 -4.67
C VAL A 84 4.29 16.73 -5.47
N GLY A 85 3.69 16.77 -6.67
CA GLY A 85 3.67 17.96 -7.52
C GLY A 85 5.05 18.42 -8.03
N GLY A 86 6.01 17.49 -8.16
CA GLY A 86 7.38 17.79 -8.56
C GLY A 86 8.29 18.33 -7.44
N LEU A 87 7.81 18.34 -6.20
CA LEU A 87 8.60 18.68 -5.01
C LEU A 87 8.97 17.42 -4.22
N ALA A 88 10.02 17.52 -3.41
CA ALA A 88 10.43 16.47 -2.48
C ALA A 88 9.23 16.02 -1.61
N PRO A 89 9.08 14.72 -1.35
CA PRO A 89 7.95 14.21 -0.60
C PRO A 89 7.86 14.87 0.77
N GLN A 90 6.64 15.24 1.17
CA GLN A 90 6.38 15.67 2.54
C GLN A 90 6.72 14.52 3.51
N ARG A 91 6.96 14.87 4.79
CA ARG A 91 7.20 13.88 5.84
C ARG A 91 6.13 12.76 5.76
N PRO A 92 6.53 11.48 5.71
CA PRO A 92 5.60 10.35 5.69
C PRO A 92 4.58 10.43 6.83
N SER A 93 3.32 10.11 6.55
CA SER A 93 2.30 9.95 7.59
C SER A 93 2.60 8.75 8.48
N LEU A 94 1.99 8.74 9.67
CA LEU A 94 2.07 7.59 10.57
C LEU A 94 1.47 6.34 9.94
N GLU A 95 0.42 6.54 9.16
CA GLU A 95 -0.31 5.50 8.46
C GLU A 95 0.58 4.82 7.42
N LEU A 96 1.32 5.60 6.62
CA LEU A 96 2.30 5.07 5.67
C LEU A 96 3.43 4.35 6.40
N LEU A 97 4.05 4.99 7.41
CA LEU A 97 5.16 4.40 8.18
C LEU A 97 4.77 3.05 8.80
N ASP A 98 3.63 3.00 9.48
CA ASP A 98 3.16 1.77 10.12
C ASP A 98 2.81 0.68 9.10
N THR A 99 2.25 1.06 7.95
CA THR A 99 1.90 0.10 6.89
C THR A 99 3.14 -0.53 6.25
N VAL A 100 4.17 0.27 6.00
CA VAL A 100 5.46 -0.23 5.48
C VAL A 100 6.14 -1.13 6.52
N ARG A 101 6.22 -0.69 7.78
CA ARG A 101 6.82 -1.48 8.87
C ARG A 101 6.09 -2.80 9.10
N ASP A 102 4.76 -2.79 9.03
CA ASP A 102 3.95 -4.01 9.14
C ASP A 102 4.20 -4.98 7.98
N SER A 103 4.39 -4.46 6.77
CA SER A 103 4.70 -5.27 5.59
C SER A 103 6.11 -5.87 5.64
N ILE A 104 7.10 -5.10 6.11
CA ILE A 104 8.47 -5.60 6.38
C ILE A 104 8.43 -6.70 7.44
N ARG A 105 7.77 -6.46 8.58
CA ARG A 105 7.63 -7.46 9.65
C ARG A 105 7.01 -8.79 9.16
N LYS A 106 6.04 -8.71 8.26
CA LYS A 106 5.42 -9.89 7.63
C LYS A 106 6.36 -10.60 6.66
N GLN A 107 7.12 -9.83 5.88
CA GLN A 107 8.13 -10.35 4.98
C GLN A 107 9.23 -11.06 5.76
N ASP A 108 9.75 -10.45 6.83
CA ASP A 108 10.80 -11.01 7.68
C ASP A 108 10.38 -12.37 8.25
N TRP A 109 9.18 -12.44 8.82
CA TRP A 109 8.62 -13.71 9.31
C TRP A 109 8.49 -14.75 8.19
N TYR A 110 8.07 -14.35 6.99
CA TYR A 110 7.92 -15.27 5.87
C TYR A 110 9.28 -15.73 5.32
N LEU A 111 10.31 -14.88 5.35
CA LEU A 111 11.68 -15.26 5.00
C LEU A 111 12.22 -16.31 5.96
N GLU A 112 12.04 -16.14 7.27
CA GLU A 112 12.40 -17.15 8.27
C GLU A 112 11.67 -18.47 8.01
N TYR A 113 10.36 -18.41 7.71
CA TYR A 113 9.58 -19.60 7.33
C TYR A 113 10.13 -20.30 6.07
N LEU A 114 10.55 -19.55 5.04
CA LEU A 114 11.11 -20.13 3.81
C LEU A 114 12.49 -20.77 4.03
N GLN A 115 13.32 -20.23 4.93
CA GLN A 115 14.64 -20.79 5.25
C GLN A 115 14.53 -22.24 5.75
N HIS A 116 13.45 -22.59 6.46
CA HIS A 116 13.19 -23.94 6.93
C HIS A 116 12.73 -24.92 5.83
N GLN A 117 12.47 -24.46 4.61
CA GLN A 117 11.89 -25.25 3.52
C GLN A 117 12.78 -25.36 2.27
N GLU A 118 14.05 -24.94 2.35
CA GLU A 118 15.05 -25.04 1.25
C GLU A 118 14.59 -24.43 -0.09
N HIS A 119 13.81 -23.34 -0.04
CA HIS A 119 13.34 -22.66 -1.26
C HIS A 119 14.48 -22.01 -2.05
N GLN A 120 14.37 -22.08 -3.38
CA GLN A 120 15.31 -21.42 -4.29
C GLN A 120 14.96 -19.94 -4.50
N PRO A 121 15.94 -19.08 -4.77
CA PRO A 121 15.70 -17.71 -5.18
C PRO A 121 14.82 -17.63 -6.44
N LEU A 122 13.92 -16.65 -6.47
CA LEU A 122 13.09 -16.28 -7.60
C LEU A 122 13.94 -15.55 -8.65
N ALA A 123 14.27 -16.27 -9.73
CA ALA A 123 15.21 -15.80 -10.76
C ALA A 123 14.75 -14.56 -11.55
N PHE A 124 13.47 -14.20 -11.49
CA PHE A 124 12.95 -13.01 -12.18
C PHE A 124 13.17 -11.71 -11.40
N VAL A 125 13.41 -11.78 -10.08
CA VAL A 125 13.61 -10.60 -9.23
C VAL A 125 14.94 -9.94 -9.58
N GLY A 126 14.91 -8.67 -9.97
CA GLY A 126 16.12 -7.95 -10.39
C GLY A 126 16.76 -8.48 -11.67
N ARG A 127 16.03 -9.23 -12.49
CA ARG A 127 16.52 -9.77 -13.77
C ARG A 127 16.78 -8.67 -14.81
N PHE A 128 16.08 -7.55 -14.69
CA PHE A 128 16.15 -6.42 -15.61
C PHE A 128 16.62 -5.15 -14.88
N ASN A 129 16.71 -4.05 -15.61
CA ASN A 129 16.97 -2.71 -15.08
C ASN A 129 16.14 -1.67 -15.83
N SER A 130 16.14 -0.42 -15.37
CA SER A 130 15.36 0.69 -15.96
C SER A 130 15.74 1.06 -17.40
N ARG A 131 16.82 0.51 -17.95
CA ARG A 131 17.25 0.69 -19.35
C ARG A 131 16.90 -0.48 -20.26
N SER A 132 16.30 -1.55 -19.70
CA SER A 132 15.89 -2.73 -20.47
C SER A 132 14.77 -2.38 -21.45
N ARG A 133 14.53 -3.21 -22.47
CA ARG A 133 13.41 -2.98 -23.38
C ARG A 133 12.10 -3.32 -22.69
N VAL A 134 11.15 -2.38 -22.66
CA VAL A 134 9.84 -2.54 -22.00
C VAL A 134 9.13 -3.83 -22.46
N ALA A 135 9.13 -4.10 -23.77
CA ALA A 135 8.51 -5.30 -24.34
C ALA A 135 9.11 -6.60 -23.78
N GLU A 136 10.44 -6.67 -23.59
CA GLU A 136 11.10 -7.87 -23.06
C GLU A 136 10.71 -8.13 -21.61
N VAL A 137 10.57 -7.07 -20.80
CA VAL A 137 10.12 -7.18 -19.41
C VAL A 137 8.66 -7.62 -19.36
N VAL A 138 7.79 -7.04 -20.18
CA VAL A 138 6.38 -7.43 -20.28
C VAL A 138 6.23 -8.91 -20.67
N ASP A 139 6.98 -9.36 -21.67
CA ASP A 139 6.97 -10.76 -22.10
C ASP A 139 7.44 -11.70 -20.99
N ASP A 140 8.46 -11.29 -20.23
CA ASP A 140 8.96 -12.09 -19.12
C ASP A 140 7.98 -12.17 -17.95
N ILE A 141 7.31 -11.06 -17.62
CA ILE A 141 6.21 -11.04 -16.65
C ILE A 141 5.10 -11.98 -17.12
N ARG A 142 4.65 -11.88 -18.38
CA ARG A 142 3.59 -12.74 -18.93
C ARG A 142 3.93 -14.23 -18.84
N ARG A 143 5.16 -14.60 -19.23
CA ARG A 143 5.65 -15.99 -19.13
C ARG A 143 5.69 -16.47 -17.69
N THR A 144 6.22 -15.66 -16.78
CA THR A 144 6.36 -16.02 -15.36
C THR A 144 4.99 -16.21 -14.69
N LEU A 145 4.03 -15.35 -15.01
CA LEU A 145 2.68 -15.41 -14.45
C LEU A 145 1.77 -16.42 -15.18
N GLY A 146 2.19 -16.95 -16.34
CA GLY A 146 1.35 -17.83 -17.16
C GLY A 146 0.08 -17.14 -17.70
N VAL A 147 0.07 -15.81 -17.80
CA VAL A 147 -1.10 -15.03 -18.22
C VAL A 147 -1.09 -14.84 -19.73
N ASN A 148 -2.00 -15.53 -20.42
CA ASN A 148 -2.22 -15.34 -21.85
C ASN A 148 -3.06 -14.06 -22.09
N PRO A 149 -2.61 -13.10 -22.93
CA PRO A 149 -3.40 -11.93 -23.32
C PRO A 149 -4.77 -12.27 -23.94
N ASP A 150 -4.94 -13.47 -24.50
CA ASP A 150 -6.19 -13.92 -25.14
C ASP A 150 -7.23 -14.51 -24.17
N ALA A 151 -6.99 -14.50 -22.85
CA ALA A 151 -8.00 -14.82 -21.83
C ALA A 151 -9.18 -13.80 -21.77
N ALA A 152 -9.35 -13.01 -22.83
CA ALA A 152 -10.16 -11.82 -23.07
C ALA A 152 -11.70 -12.02 -23.05
N ARG A 153 -12.21 -12.96 -22.25
CA ARG A 153 -13.66 -13.11 -21.99
C ARG A 153 -14.04 -12.87 -20.53
N MET A 154 -13.10 -12.46 -19.69
CA MET A 154 -13.35 -12.23 -18.26
C MET A 154 -13.78 -10.79 -18.00
N ASP A 155 -14.71 -10.59 -17.07
CA ASP A 155 -14.97 -9.28 -16.49
C ASP A 155 -13.74 -8.77 -15.70
N TYR A 156 -13.67 -7.45 -15.46
CA TYR A 156 -12.53 -6.80 -14.81
C TYR A 156 -12.16 -7.43 -13.46
N ASP A 157 -13.17 -7.75 -12.65
CA ASP A 157 -12.96 -8.29 -11.31
C ASP A 157 -12.37 -9.70 -11.35
N ARG A 158 -12.84 -10.53 -12.27
CA ARG A 158 -12.30 -11.87 -12.52
C ARG A 158 -10.88 -11.80 -13.04
N TYR A 159 -10.59 -10.92 -14.00
CA TYR A 159 -9.23 -10.73 -14.52
C TYR A 159 -8.26 -10.26 -13.43
N SER A 160 -8.67 -9.26 -12.64
CA SER A 160 -7.87 -8.74 -11.53
C SER A 160 -7.57 -9.80 -10.47
N ARG A 161 -8.56 -10.64 -10.11
CA ARG A 161 -8.34 -11.77 -9.18
C ARG A 161 -7.38 -12.81 -9.76
N ALA A 162 -7.60 -13.24 -11.00
CA ALA A 162 -6.75 -14.23 -11.66
C ALA A 162 -5.29 -13.74 -11.76
N LEU A 163 -5.07 -12.46 -12.05
CA LEU A 163 -3.72 -11.89 -12.08
C LEU A 163 -3.07 -11.89 -10.70
N ILE A 164 -3.79 -11.52 -9.65
CA ILE A 164 -3.27 -11.54 -8.27
C ILE A 164 -2.94 -12.97 -7.83
N GLU A 165 -3.80 -13.93 -8.17
CA GLU A 165 -3.55 -15.36 -7.91
C GLU A 165 -2.30 -15.86 -8.64
N ALA A 166 -2.10 -15.46 -9.89
CA ALA A 166 -0.90 -15.79 -10.66
C ALA A 166 0.38 -15.16 -10.06
N VAL A 167 0.29 -13.91 -9.61
CA VAL A 167 1.40 -13.20 -8.94
C VAL A 167 1.78 -13.89 -7.63
N GLU A 168 0.79 -14.25 -6.82
CA GLU A 168 1.00 -15.05 -5.60
C GLU A 168 1.61 -16.42 -5.95
N ALA A 169 1.07 -17.13 -6.94
CA ALA A 169 1.60 -18.42 -7.37
C ALA A 169 3.08 -18.34 -7.78
N ALA A 170 3.51 -17.25 -8.42
CA ALA A 170 4.90 -16.97 -8.78
C ALA A 170 5.84 -16.68 -7.59
N GLY A 171 5.32 -16.57 -6.37
CA GLY A 171 6.10 -16.39 -5.15
C GLY A 171 6.11 -14.97 -4.59
N ILE A 172 5.31 -14.06 -5.14
CA ILE A 172 5.24 -12.65 -4.72
C ILE A 172 4.11 -12.46 -3.71
N LEU A 173 4.41 -11.85 -2.56
CA LEU A 173 3.42 -11.55 -1.53
C LEU A 173 2.64 -10.28 -1.91
N VAL A 174 1.35 -10.41 -2.20
CA VAL A 174 0.44 -9.30 -2.52
C VAL A 174 -0.40 -8.93 -1.30
N MET A 175 -0.15 -7.75 -0.74
CA MET A 175 -0.87 -7.20 0.41
C MET A 175 -1.72 -6.01 -0.01
N ARG A 176 -2.93 -5.85 0.56
CA ARG A 176 -3.86 -4.79 0.12
C ARG A 176 -4.69 -4.22 1.25
N SER A 177 -4.49 -2.96 1.63
CA SER A 177 -5.31 -2.32 2.66
C SER A 177 -5.62 -0.88 2.28
N GLY A 178 -6.77 -0.36 2.73
CA GLY A 178 -7.09 1.08 2.71
C GLY A 178 -6.95 1.73 4.09
N ILE A 179 -6.48 0.97 5.09
CA ILE A 179 -6.35 1.40 6.49
C ILE A 179 -5.05 0.88 7.10
N ALA A 180 -4.42 1.67 7.96
CA ALA A 180 -3.22 1.29 8.70
C ALA A 180 -3.55 0.33 9.86
N LEU A 181 -2.80 -0.76 9.98
CA LEU A 181 -2.88 -1.74 11.08
C LEU A 181 -4.31 -2.25 11.38
N GLY A 182 -5.19 -2.30 10.37
CA GLY A 182 -6.58 -2.73 10.54
C GLY A 182 -7.49 -1.74 11.28
N ASN A 183 -7.04 -0.52 11.57
CA ASN A 183 -7.82 0.51 12.27
C ASN A 183 -8.66 1.34 11.28
N THR A 184 -9.99 1.20 11.34
CA THR A 184 -10.93 1.88 10.41
C THR A 184 -10.91 3.40 10.46
N HIS A 185 -10.33 3.98 11.51
CA HIS A 185 -10.17 5.43 11.65
C HIS A 185 -8.85 5.97 11.10
N ARG A 186 -7.91 5.09 10.73
CA ARG A 186 -6.59 5.42 10.18
C ARG A 186 -6.55 5.07 8.69
N LYS A 187 -7.24 5.88 7.88
CA LYS A 187 -7.32 5.66 6.43
C LYS A 187 -6.00 6.00 5.74
N LEU A 188 -5.68 5.23 4.71
CA LEU A 188 -4.53 5.49 3.85
C LEU A 188 -4.93 6.48 2.76
N GLU A 189 -4.18 7.58 2.66
CA GLU A 189 -4.45 8.67 1.72
C GLU A 189 -3.88 8.36 0.34
N VAL A 190 -4.76 8.31 -0.66
CA VAL A 190 -4.38 8.00 -2.06
C VAL A 190 -3.48 9.08 -2.65
N SER A 191 -3.63 10.33 -2.19
CA SER A 191 -2.74 11.44 -2.57
C SER A 191 -1.35 11.32 -1.98
N GLU A 192 -1.17 10.53 -0.92
CA GLU A 192 0.13 10.29 -0.32
C GLU A 192 0.87 9.15 -1.01
N PHE A 193 0.22 7.99 -1.17
CA PHE A 193 0.83 6.83 -1.84
C PHE A 193 -0.23 5.86 -2.35
N ARG A 194 0.14 5.05 -3.34
CA ARG A 194 -0.77 4.08 -3.96
C ARG A 194 -0.29 2.65 -3.82
N GLY A 195 1.02 2.46 -3.78
CA GLY A 195 1.63 1.17 -3.61
C GLY A 195 3.05 1.31 -3.15
N PHE A 196 3.64 0.16 -2.86
CA PHE A 196 5.08 0.04 -2.71
C PHE A 196 5.52 -1.39 -3.03
N ALA A 197 6.77 -1.49 -3.47
CA ALA A 197 7.44 -2.75 -3.73
C ALA A 197 8.59 -2.95 -2.73
N ILE A 198 8.75 -4.18 -2.26
CA ILE A 198 9.95 -4.62 -1.55
C ILE A 198 10.57 -5.73 -2.39
N SER A 199 11.64 -5.38 -3.10
CA SER A 199 12.39 -6.32 -3.91
C SER A 199 13.27 -7.20 -3.02
N ASN A 200 12.99 -8.50 -3.07
CA ASN A 200 13.72 -9.54 -2.35
C ASN A 200 13.64 -10.82 -3.18
N THR A 201 14.76 -11.53 -3.32
CA THR A 201 14.83 -12.71 -4.20
C THR A 201 14.10 -13.94 -3.66
N TYR A 202 13.65 -13.96 -2.41
CA TYR A 202 12.91 -15.10 -1.82
C TYR A 202 11.46 -14.74 -1.51
N ALA A 203 11.22 -13.54 -1.01
CA ALA A 203 9.90 -13.09 -0.58
C ALA A 203 9.61 -11.65 -1.05
N PRO A 204 9.55 -11.38 -2.37
CA PRO A 204 9.22 -10.05 -2.87
C PRO A 204 7.80 -9.67 -2.43
N VAL A 205 7.59 -8.40 -2.10
CA VAL A 205 6.30 -7.87 -1.62
C VAL A 205 5.79 -6.79 -2.55
N VAL A 206 4.50 -6.83 -2.85
CA VAL A 206 3.76 -5.72 -3.44
C VAL A 206 2.63 -5.34 -2.50
N PHE A 207 2.55 -4.06 -2.14
CA PHE A 207 1.43 -3.50 -1.40
C PHE A 207 0.58 -2.61 -2.29
N ILE A 208 -0.76 -2.70 -2.18
CA ILE A 208 -1.70 -1.84 -2.90
C ILE A 208 -2.64 -1.13 -1.92
N ASN A 209 -2.70 0.20 -2.01
CA ASN A 209 -3.63 1.02 -1.28
C ASN A 209 -5.06 0.80 -1.80
N SER A 210 -5.89 0.12 -1.00
CA SER A 210 -7.28 -0.18 -1.35
C SER A 210 -8.23 1.00 -1.12
N SER A 211 -7.76 2.15 -0.64
CA SER A 211 -8.52 3.41 -0.69
C SER A 211 -8.59 3.98 -2.11
N ASP A 212 -7.70 3.56 -3.00
CA ASP A 212 -7.72 3.96 -4.40
C ASP A 212 -8.91 3.33 -5.15
N ALA A 213 -9.31 3.94 -6.26
CA ALA A 213 -10.41 3.43 -7.08
C ALA A 213 -10.10 1.98 -7.50
N PRO A 214 -11.03 1.02 -7.38
CA PRO A 214 -10.79 -0.40 -7.72
C PRO A 214 -10.13 -0.57 -9.08
N THR A 215 -10.56 0.27 -10.02
CA THR A 215 -10.13 0.42 -11.39
C THR A 215 -8.68 0.85 -11.61
N ALA A 216 -8.07 1.55 -10.65
CA ALA A 216 -6.68 2.02 -10.68
C ALA A 216 -5.69 1.00 -10.09
N ARG A 217 -6.18 0.13 -9.19
CA ARG A 217 -5.35 -0.82 -8.41
C ARG A 217 -4.59 -1.82 -9.28
N LEU A 218 -5.16 -2.20 -10.42
CA LEU A 218 -4.52 -3.14 -11.35
C LEU A 218 -3.29 -2.53 -12.03
N PHE A 219 -3.35 -1.24 -12.37
CA PHE A 219 -2.20 -0.51 -12.90
C PHE A 219 -1.12 -0.41 -11.82
N THR A 220 -1.50 -0.05 -10.59
CA THR A 220 -0.57 -0.04 -9.44
C THR A 220 0.09 -1.40 -9.24
N LEU A 221 -0.67 -2.51 -9.22
CA LEU A 221 -0.09 -3.86 -9.10
C LEU A 221 1.01 -4.10 -10.13
N LEU A 222 0.75 -3.83 -11.41
CA LEU A 222 1.73 -4.07 -12.47
C LEU A 222 2.91 -3.10 -12.41
N HIS A 223 2.68 -1.87 -11.96
CA HIS A 223 3.74 -0.90 -11.71
C HIS A 223 4.69 -1.41 -10.61
N GLU A 224 4.15 -1.86 -9.46
CA GLU A 224 4.97 -2.42 -8.39
C GLU A 224 5.66 -3.73 -8.81
N LEU A 225 5.03 -4.54 -9.66
CA LEU A 225 5.69 -5.73 -10.24
C LEU A 225 6.87 -5.35 -11.13
N ALA A 226 6.76 -4.28 -11.92
CA ALA A 226 7.88 -3.79 -12.71
C ALA A 226 9.08 -3.41 -11.80
N HIS A 227 8.82 -2.80 -10.64
CA HIS A 227 9.85 -2.55 -9.61
C HIS A 227 10.53 -3.84 -9.14
N ILE A 228 9.78 -4.91 -8.87
CA ILE A 228 10.34 -6.22 -8.52
C ILE A 228 11.25 -6.76 -9.65
N TRP A 229 10.80 -6.69 -10.90
CA TRP A 229 11.57 -7.17 -12.07
C TRP A 229 12.88 -6.41 -12.29
N ILE A 230 12.93 -5.12 -11.93
CA ILE A 230 14.16 -4.31 -12.00
C ILE A 230 14.98 -4.30 -10.70
N GLY A 231 14.55 -5.02 -9.66
CA GLY A 231 15.30 -5.12 -8.41
C GLY A 231 15.16 -3.90 -7.50
N SER A 232 14.14 -3.08 -7.71
CA SER A 232 13.94 -1.81 -6.99
C SER A 232 12.92 -1.95 -5.87
N SER A 233 13.27 -1.50 -4.68
CA SER A 233 12.32 -1.30 -3.57
C SER A 233 11.96 0.18 -3.45
N GLY A 234 10.73 0.49 -3.07
CA GLY A 234 10.35 1.86 -2.83
C GLY A 234 8.85 2.10 -2.70
N VAL A 235 8.50 3.26 -2.14
CA VAL A 235 7.11 3.73 -2.04
C VAL A 235 6.81 4.67 -3.20
N SER A 236 5.75 4.37 -3.96
CA SER A 236 5.35 5.13 -5.13
C SER A 236 3.97 5.78 -4.98
N ASP A 237 3.83 6.95 -5.59
CA ASP A 237 2.53 7.60 -5.82
C ASP A 237 1.85 7.14 -7.11
N GLY A 238 2.55 6.35 -7.94
CA GLY A 238 2.07 5.70 -9.16
C GLY A 238 1.80 6.62 -10.36
N TYR A 239 2.04 7.94 -10.30
CA TYR A 239 1.57 8.88 -11.33
C TYR A 239 2.59 9.85 -11.90
N THR A 240 3.84 9.81 -11.45
CA THR A 240 4.73 10.92 -11.75
C THR A 240 5.64 10.67 -12.96
N ALA A 241 5.22 11.24 -14.10
CA ALA A 241 6.04 11.36 -15.31
C ALA A 241 7.32 12.19 -15.08
N ASN A 242 7.35 13.01 -14.04
CA ASN A 242 8.52 13.80 -13.62
C ASN A 242 9.42 13.06 -12.60
N GLY A 243 9.15 11.77 -12.34
CA GLY A 243 9.93 10.93 -11.42
C GLY A 243 11.27 10.49 -12.00
N ARG A 244 12.06 9.79 -11.17
CA ARG A 244 13.29 9.09 -11.56
C ARG A 244 13.05 8.18 -12.77
N ASP A 245 14.10 7.90 -13.56
CA ASP A 245 14.03 7.04 -14.76
C ASP A 245 13.31 5.70 -14.49
N GLU A 246 13.47 5.17 -13.28
CA GLU A 246 12.79 3.96 -12.79
C GLU A 246 11.26 4.07 -12.77
N GLU A 247 10.69 5.17 -12.26
CA GLU A 247 9.22 5.36 -12.21
C GLU A 247 8.63 5.45 -13.61
N ARG A 248 9.31 6.14 -14.54
CA ARG A 248 8.87 6.21 -15.94
C ARG A 248 8.92 4.83 -16.60
N PHE A 249 9.97 4.06 -16.31
CA PHE A 249 10.11 2.70 -16.81
C PHE A 249 9.00 1.78 -16.28
N CYS A 250 8.73 1.78 -14.97
CA CYS A 250 7.69 0.96 -14.35
C CYS A 250 6.28 1.31 -14.88
N ASN A 251 6.01 2.61 -15.09
CA ASN A 251 4.78 3.05 -15.75
C ASN A 251 4.66 2.54 -17.18
N ALA A 252 5.74 2.59 -17.97
CA ALA A 252 5.75 2.08 -19.34
C ALA A 252 5.50 0.57 -19.39
N VAL A 253 6.11 -0.22 -18.48
CA VAL A 253 5.87 -1.66 -18.35
C VAL A 253 4.41 -1.96 -17.99
N ALA A 254 3.85 -1.26 -16.99
CA ALA A 254 2.45 -1.45 -16.59
C ALA A 254 1.47 -1.10 -17.73
N GLY A 255 1.71 0.02 -18.42
CA GLY A 255 0.91 0.46 -19.56
C GLY A 255 0.98 -0.51 -20.74
N GLU A 256 2.17 -0.97 -21.10
CA GLU A 256 2.38 -1.93 -22.19
C GLU A 256 1.77 -3.30 -21.86
N PHE A 257 1.86 -3.75 -20.61
CA PHE A 257 1.24 -5.01 -20.18
C PHE A 257 -0.29 -4.94 -20.31
N LEU A 258 -0.92 -3.85 -19.84
CA LEU A 258 -2.38 -3.73 -19.83
C LEU A 258 -2.98 -3.37 -21.18
N ALA A 259 -2.34 -2.48 -21.92
CA ALA A 259 -2.85 -1.92 -23.16
C ALA A 259 -1.70 -1.73 -24.16
N PRO A 260 -1.29 -2.81 -24.86
CA PRO A 260 -0.14 -2.80 -25.77
C PRO A 260 -0.20 -1.65 -26.77
N GLU A 261 0.93 -0.96 -26.96
CA GLU A 261 0.97 0.30 -27.72
C GLU A 261 0.41 0.14 -29.13
N THR A 262 0.85 -0.90 -29.85
CA THR A 262 0.43 -1.16 -31.24
C THR A 262 -1.08 -1.28 -31.36
N GLN A 263 -1.73 -2.01 -30.45
CA GLN A 263 -3.18 -2.17 -30.46
C GLN A 263 -3.89 -0.89 -30.02
N PHE A 264 -3.34 -0.19 -29.02
CA PHE A 264 -3.92 1.05 -28.50
C PHE A 264 -3.96 2.13 -29.59
N ARG A 265 -2.85 2.33 -30.30
CA ARG A 265 -2.73 3.31 -31.38
C ARG A 265 -3.69 3.01 -32.53
N ALA A 266 -3.86 1.74 -32.89
CA ALA A 266 -4.76 1.33 -33.97
C ALA A 266 -6.25 1.57 -33.65
N LEU A 267 -6.60 1.61 -32.36
CA LEU A 267 -7.99 1.79 -31.90
C LEU A 267 -8.30 3.22 -31.46
N TRP A 268 -7.29 4.08 -31.31
CA TRP A 268 -7.47 5.46 -30.90
C TRP A 268 -8.02 6.31 -32.04
N SER A 269 -9.15 6.98 -31.82
CA SER A 269 -9.73 7.94 -32.75
C SER A 269 -9.35 9.36 -32.36
N ALA A 270 -8.65 10.07 -33.25
CA ALA A 270 -8.27 11.47 -33.06
C ALA A 270 -9.39 12.47 -33.38
N ASP A 271 -10.48 12.01 -34.02
CA ASP A 271 -11.57 12.86 -34.52
C ASP A 271 -12.64 13.16 -33.45
N VAL A 272 -12.53 12.55 -32.26
CA VAL A 272 -13.48 12.68 -31.15
C VAL A 272 -12.79 13.26 -29.92
N ASN A 273 -13.59 13.70 -28.93
CA ASN A 273 -13.01 14.05 -27.63
C ASN A 273 -12.30 12.82 -27.04
N TRP A 274 -11.10 13.01 -26.48
CA TRP A 274 -10.31 11.92 -25.91
C TRP A 274 -11.08 11.09 -24.86
N GLU A 275 -12.02 11.69 -24.12
CA GLU A 275 -12.85 10.98 -23.14
C GLU A 275 -13.78 9.94 -23.79
N GLU A 276 -14.19 10.17 -25.04
CA GLU A 276 -15.04 9.27 -25.82
C GLU A 276 -14.29 8.00 -26.22
N ASN A 277 -12.96 8.07 -26.36
CA ASN A 277 -12.11 6.89 -26.59
C ASN A 277 -12.06 5.96 -25.38
N LEU A 278 -12.32 6.45 -24.16
CA LEU A 278 -12.05 5.69 -22.94
C LEU A 278 -12.95 4.46 -22.79
N ALA A 279 -14.25 4.57 -23.10
CA ALA A 279 -15.18 3.46 -22.89
C ALA A 279 -14.99 2.28 -23.85
N PRO A 280 -14.81 2.51 -25.18
CA PRO A 280 -14.51 1.44 -26.13
C PRO A 280 -13.19 0.74 -25.80
N LEU A 281 -12.12 1.51 -25.52
CA LEU A 281 -10.82 0.96 -25.21
C LEU A 281 -10.80 0.22 -23.86
N ALA A 282 -11.51 0.72 -22.85
CA ALA A 282 -11.66 0.04 -21.55
C ALA A 282 -12.30 -1.34 -21.73
N THR A 283 -13.33 -1.42 -22.58
CA THR A 283 -13.97 -2.69 -22.94
C THR A 283 -12.99 -3.62 -23.66
N ARG A 284 -12.24 -3.10 -24.64
CA ARG A 284 -11.35 -3.87 -25.49
C ARG A 284 -10.11 -4.42 -24.77
N PHE A 285 -9.57 -3.65 -23.82
CA PHE A 285 -8.41 -4.03 -23.01
C PHE A 285 -8.80 -4.63 -21.65
N HIS A 286 -10.09 -4.68 -21.32
CA HIS A 286 -10.60 -5.18 -20.04
C HIS A 286 -9.99 -4.47 -18.83
N ILE A 287 -9.70 -3.18 -18.99
CA ILE A 287 -9.21 -2.32 -17.92
C ILE A 287 -10.13 -1.13 -17.75
N SER A 288 -9.90 -0.35 -16.71
CA SER A 288 -10.74 0.79 -16.44
C SER A 288 -10.51 1.96 -17.39
N LYS A 289 -11.51 2.83 -17.53
CA LYS A 289 -11.36 4.13 -18.21
C LYS A 289 -10.21 4.95 -17.63
N LEU A 290 -9.95 4.82 -16.34
CA LEU A 290 -8.86 5.50 -15.64
C LEU A 290 -7.49 4.96 -16.10
N ALA A 291 -7.33 3.64 -16.20
CA ALA A 291 -6.13 3.02 -16.72
C ALA A 291 -5.92 3.32 -18.22
N ILE A 292 -6.99 3.36 -19.02
CA ILE A 292 -6.93 3.81 -20.43
C ILE A 292 -6.50 5.27 -20.52
N GLY A 293 -7.10 6.15 -19.70
CA GLY A 293 -6.72 7.56 -19.66
C GLY A 293 -5.24 7.75 -19.29
N ARG A 294 -4.74 6.91 -18.37
CA ARG A 294 -3.31 6.90 -18.04
C ARG A 294 -2.46 6.45 -19.21
N ARG A 295 -2.86 5.38 -19.91
CA ARG A 295 -2.16 4.92 -21.11
C ARG A 295 -2.15 5.99 -22.21
N ALA A 296 -3.26 6.72 -22.37
CA ALA A 296 -3.36 7.83 -23.31
C ALA A 296 -2.38 8.96 -22.96
N LEU A 297 -2.23 9.28 -21.66
CA LEU A 297 -1.22 10.20 -21.16
C LEU A 297 0.21 9.71 -21.47
N ASP A 298 0.51 8.45 -21.14
CA ASP A 298 1.85 7.87 -21.35
C ASP A 298 2.25 7.85 -22.84
N LEU A 299 1.28 7.68 -23.75
CA LEU A 299 1.48 7.69 -25.20
C LEU A 299 1.38 9.11 -25.83
N GLY A 300 1.16 10.14 -25.01
CA GLY A 300 1.12 11.55 -25.44
C GLY A 300 -0.20 12.00 -26.10
N TYR A 301 -1.26 11.21 -26.03
CA TYR A 301 -2.59 11.58 -26.56
C TYR A 301 -3.35 12.55 -25.64
N VAL A 302 -2.99 12.59 -24.35
CA VAL A 302 -3.65 13.42 -23.33
C VAL A 302 -2.58 14.10 -22.49
N SER A 303 -2.79 15.36 -22.12
CA SER A 303 -1.88 16.10 -21.25
C SER A 303 -2.04 15.70 -19.77
N GLN A 304 -0.97 15.90 -18.97
CA GLN A 304 -1.00 15.67 -17.52
C GLN A 304 -2.16 16.43 -16.84
N ALA A 305 -2.45 17.65 -17.29
CA ALA A 305 -3.52 18.49 -16.75
C ALA A 305 -4.91 17.90 -16.99
N GLN A 306 -5.18 17.44 -18.22
CA GLN A 306 -6.43 16.77 -18.58
C GLN A 306 -6.61 15.48 -17.76
N TYR A 307 -5.58 14.63 -17.71
CA TYR A 307 -5.64 13.38 -16.94
C TYR A 307 -5.85 13.64 -15.44
N SER A 308 -5.14 14.60 -14.85
CA SER A 308 -5.28 14.93 -13.42
C SER A 308 -6.65 15.52 -13.08
N ALA A 309 -7.29 16.24 -14.00
CA ALA A 309 -8.66 16.72 -13.83
C ALA A 309 -9.68 15.56 -13.87
N TYR A 310 -9.57 14.70 -14.89
CA TYR A 310 -10.40 13.50 -15.02
C TYR A 310 -10.27 12.58 -13.81
N TYR A 311 -9.04 12.32 -13.36
CA TYR A 311 -8.75 11.50 -12.19
C TYR A 311 -9.43 12.04 -10.92
N ARG A 312 -9.31 13.35 -10.65
CA ARG A 312 -9.94 13.99 -9.48
C ARG A 312 -11.46 13.91 -9.51
N MET A 313 -12.06 14.04 -10.69
CA MET A 313 -13.51 13.88 -10.87
C MET A 313 -13.97 12.47 -10.50
N ILE A 314 -13.28 11.44 -11.00
CA ILE A 314 -13.60 10.03 -10.70
C ILE A 314 -13.40 9.70 -9.22
N LEU A 315 -12.30 10.17 -8.62
CA LEU A 315 -12.02 9.94 -7.20
C LEU A 315 -13.11 10.55 -6.30
N LYS A 316 -13.55 11.78 -6.60
CA LYS A 316 -14.63 12.44 -5.86
C LYS A 316 -15.94 11.66 -5.97
N ALA A 317 -16.32 11.24 -7.19
CA ALA A 317 -17.51 10.43 -7.41
C ALA A 317 -17.49 9.10 -6.64
N PHE A 318 -16.31 8.47 -6.52
CA PHE A 318 -16.14 7.25 -5.71
C PHE A 318 -16.26 7.51 -4.21
N GLN A 319 -15.69 8.60 -3.70
CA GLN A 319 -15.79 8.97 -2.29
C GLN A 319 -17.22 9.32 -1.86
N ASP A 320 -18.00 9.91 -2.77
CA ASP A 320 -19.41 10.27 -2.54
C ASP A 320 -20.35 9.05 -2.63
N GLY A 321 -19.92 7.95 -3.26
CA GLY A 321 -20.64 6.68 -3.29
C GLY A 321 -20.54 5.91 -1.97
N LYS A 322 -21.66 5.77 -1.25
CA LYS A 322 -21.73 5.04 0.04
C LYS A 322 -21.12 3.64 -0.06
N GLY A 323 -20.06 3.39 0.71
CA GLY A 323 -19.37 2.11 0.80
C GLY A 323 -20.25 1.00 1.36
N GLY A 324 -20.44 -0.06 0.58
CA GLY A 324 -21.03 -1.31 1.05
C GLY A 324 -20.12 -2.00 2.07
N ALA A 325 -20.69 -2.46 3.17
CA ALA A 325 -20.00 -3.27 4.17
C ALA A 325 -19.63 -4.63 3.56
N GLY A 326 -18.39 -4.78 3.07
CA GLY A 326 -17.88 -6.06 2.60
C GLY A 326 -17.63 -7.04 3.76
N ASP A 327 -17.75 -8.34 3.48
CA ASP A 327 -17.48 -9.43 4.44
C ASP A 327 -16.10 -9.26 5.09
N TYR A 328 -16.08 -9.11 6.42
CA TYR A 328 -14.89 -8.92 7.24
C TYR A 328 -13.81 -9.97 6.95
N TYR A 329 -14.18 -11.23 6.68
CA TYR A 329 -13.23 -12.30 6.42
C TYR A 329 -12.64 -12.26 5.01
N ARG A 330 -13.43 -11.87 3.99
CA ARG A 330 -12.90 -11.64 2.63
C ARG A 330 -11.92 -10.47 2.64
N ASN A 331 -12.23 -9.42 3.41
CA ASN A 331 -11.34 -8.28 3.59
C ASN A 331 -10.08 -8.63 4.40
N ALA A 332 -10.18 -9.50 5.43
CA ALA A 332 -9.01 -9.96 6.20
C ALA A 332 -8.07 -10.84 5.37
N THR A 333 -8.63 -11.69 4.51
CA THR A 333 -7.85 -12.53 3.58
C THR A 333 -7.22 -11.70 2.46
N ALA A 334 -7.91 -10.67 1.97
CA ALA A 334 -7.36 -9.77 0.95
C ALA A 334 -6.32 -8.78 1.50
N LYS A 335 -6.35 -8.49 2.81
CA LYS A 335 -5.41 -7.60 3.51
C LYS A 335 -3.99 -8.15 3.55
N ASN A 336 -3.87 -9.45 3.76
CA ASN A 336 -2.61 -10.15 3.78
C ASN A 336 -2.44 -10.93 2.47
N SER A 337 -1.21 -11.33 2.15
CA SER A 337 -0.99 -12.31 1.09
C SER A 337 -1.65 -13.65 1.48
N PRO A 338 -2.39 -14.32 0.58
CA PRO A 338 -2.87 -15.68 0.80
C PRO A 338 -1.75 -16.66 1.14
N ARG A 339 -0.56 -16.51 0.52
CA ARG A 339 0.61 -17.36 0.81
C ARG A 339 1.12 -17.16 2.23
N LEU A 340 1.32 -15.91 2.62
CA LEU A 340 1.68 -15.57 3.99
C LEU A 340 0.63 -16.13 4.96
N SER A 341 -0.65 -15.89 4.69
CA SER A 341 -1.74 -16.32 5.57
C SER A 341 -1.78 -17.83 5.73
N LYS A 342 -1.61 -18.59 4.63
CA LYS A 342 -1.54 -20.05 4.66
C LYS A 342 -0.34 -20.55 5.46
N ALA A 343 0.84 -19.97 5.27
CA ALA A 343 2.04 -20.31 6.04
C ALA A 343 1.82 -20.08 7.54
N VAL A 344 1.38 -18.87 7.93
CA VAL A 344 1.12 -18.50 9.33
C VAL A 344 0.09 -19.43 9.98
N LEU A 345 -1.01 -19.71 9.29
CA LEU A 345 -2.06 -20.58 9.82
C LEU A 345 -1.59 -22.02 9.94
N THR A 346 -0.76 -22.51 9.01
CA THR A 346 -0.17 -23.85 9.08
C THR A 346 0.74 -23.99 10.29
N GLU A 347 1.64 -23.02 10.53
CA GLU A 347 2.52 -23.01 11.71
C GLU A 347 1.72 -22.89 13.02
N ALA A 348 0.68 -22.06 13.03
CA ALA A 348 -0.15 -21.87 14.21
C ALA A 348 -1.01 -23.09 14.56
N ILE A 349 -1.61 -23.75 13.56
CA ILE A 349 -2.46 -24.94 13.75
C ILE A 349 -1.60 -26.17 14.10
N SER A 350 -0.39 -26.27 13.54
CA SER A 350 0.56 -27.33 13.86
C SER A 350 1.26 -27.16 15.22
N GLY A 351 0.99 -26.06 15.93
CA GLY A 351 1.56 -25.78 17.25
C GLY A 351 2.99 -25.26 17.25
N ARG A 352 3.55 -24.94 16.08
CA ARG A 352 4.88 -24.34 15.92
C ARG A 352 4.89 -22.82 16.13
N MET A 353 3.72 -22.19 16.11
CA MET A 353 3.53 -20.76 16.38
C MET A 353 2.38 -20.53 17.36
N LEU A 354 2.51 -19.55 18.25
CA LEU A 354 1.43 -19.19 19.16
C LEU A 354 0.28 -18.51 18.40
N LEU A 355 -0.97 -18.87 18.72
CA LEU A 355 -2.16 -18.25 18.12
C LEU A 355 -2.20 -16.72 18.31
N ARG A 356 -1.63 -16.21 19.42
CA ARG A 356 -1.52 -14.76 19.66
C ARG A 356 -0.58 -14.10 18.67
N GLU A 357 0.54 -14.75 18.38
CA GLU A 357 1.54 -14.26 17.44
C GLU A 357 0.99 -14.26 16.02
N ALA A 358 0.36 -15.37 15.61
CA ALA A 358 -0.34 -15.49 14.33
C ALA A 358 -1.43 -14.41 14.18
N GLY A 359 -2.19 -14.15 15.25
CA GLY A 359 -3.20 -13.09 15.26
C GLY A 359 -2.60 -11.69 15.10
N ASN A 360 -1.48 -11.42 15.78
CA ASN A 360 -0.75 -10.15 15.64
C ASN A 360 -0.14 -9.97 14.24
N LEU A 361 0.31 -11.03 13.60
CA LEU A 361 0.91 -10.97 12.27
C LEU A 361 -0.15 -10.76 11.19
N LEU A 362 -1.29 -11.46 11.28
CA LEU A 362 -2.38 -11.34 10.31
C LEU A 362 -3.35 -10.18 10.60
N GLY A 363 -3.23 -9.53 11.77
CA GLY A 363 -4.17 -8.49 12.20
C GLY A 363 -5.57 -9.04 12.48
N VAL A 364 -5.65 -10.28 12.97
CA VAL A 364 -6.90 -11.02 13.24
C VAL A 364 -6.91 -11.46 14.70
N GLN A 365 -8.07 -11.39 15.35
CA GLN A 365 -8.20 -11.89 16.72
C GLN A 365 -7.87 -13.39 16.77
N PRO A 366 -7.09 -13.88 17.76
CA PRO A 366 -6.68 -15.27 17.84
C PRO A 366 -7.84 -16.27 17.77
N ALA A 367 -8.99 -15.93 18.37
CA ALA A 367 -10.20 -16.73 18.34
C ALA A 367 -10.79 -16.94 16.92
N LYS A 368 -10.51 -16.02 15.98
CA LYS A 368 -11.01 -16.06 14.60
C LYS A 368 -10.06 -16.76 13.62
N LEU A 369 -8.87 -17.17 14.06
CA LEU A 369 -7.87 -17.80 13.19
C LEU A 369 -8.33 -19.14 12.60
N ARG A 370 -9.03 -19.97 13.39
CA ARG A 370 -9.57 -21.25 12.90
C ARG A 370 -10.60 -21.05 11.78
N THR A 371 -11.47 -20.06 11.91
CA THR A 371 -12.46 -19.68 10.88
C THR A 371 -11.79 -19.10 9.63
N LEU A 372 -10.68 -18.38 9.80
CA LEU A 372 -9.89 -17.90 8.67
C LEU A 372 -9.23 -19.06 7.91
N ALA A 373 -8.68 -20.05 8.64
CA ALA A 373 -8.06 -21.22 8.04
C ALA A 373 -9.02 -22.05 7.19
N SER A 374 -10.26 -22.28 7.66
CA SER A 374 -11.25 -23.02 6.87
C SER A 374 -11.58 -22.32 5.54
N LYS A 375 -11.59 -20.98 5.52
CA LYS A 375 -11.90 -20.19 4.31
C LYS A 375 -10.74 -20.05 3.31
N ILE A 376 -9.50 -20.29 3.72
CA ILE A 376 -8.30 -20.21 2.85
C ILE A 376 -8.00 -21.58 2.20
N THR A 377 -8.55 -22.65 2.76
CA THR A 377 -8.33 -24.03 2.31
C THR A 377 -9.43 -24.52 1.36
N GLU A 378 -10.55 -23.79 1.27
CA GLU A 378 -11.56 -23.88 0.20
C GLU A 378 -11.11 -23.07 -1.02
#